data_AF-A0A0J9Y8A8-F1
#
_entry.id   AF-A0A0J9Y8A8-F1
#
_cell.length_a   1.000
_cell.length_b   1.000
_cell.length_c   1.000
_cell.angle_alpha   90.00
_cell.angle_beta   90.00
_cell.angle_gamma   90.00
#
_symmetry.space_group_name_H-M   'P 1'
#
loop_
_entity.id
_entity.type
_entity.pdbx_description
1 polymer ?
#
loop_
_entity_poly.entity_id
_entity_poly.type
_entity_poly.pdbx_seq_one_letter_code
_entity_poly.pdbx_strand_id
1 'polypeptide(L)' 'MPALRDLSFRHCSVVLTLTGLIQLASATPRLYRLDLSQTCNKPFFETDAILALQYFRQLKILIMDGFMIQKTIGKG' A
#
# COMPACT_ATOMS: atom_id res chain seq x y z
N MET A 1 -3.95 13.18 -10.13
CA MET A 1 -4.45 12.42 -11.29
C MET A 1 -5.91 12.02 -11.05
N PRO A 2 -6.87 12.94 -11.27
CA PRO A 2 -8.25 12.77 -10.78
C PRO A 2 -9.04 11.63 -11.45
N ALA A 3 -8.63 11.18 -12.64
CA ALA A 3 -9.29 10.11 -13.38
C ALA A 3 -8.65 8.72 -13.19
N LEU A 4 -7.52 8.62 -12.46
CA LEU A 4 -6.82 7.35 -12.30
C LEU A 4 -7.70 6.37 -11.48
N ARG A 5 -7.96 5.20 -12.05
CA ARG A 5 -8.77 4.14 -11.42
C ARG A 5 -7.93 2.97 -10.92
N ASP A 6 -6.81 2.72 -11.55
CA ASP A 6 -5.96 1.57 -11.27
C ASP A 6 -4.52 2.05 -11.10
N LEU A 7 -3.88 1.64 -10.02
CA LEU A 7 -2.50 1.96 -9.71
C LEU A 7 -1.78 0.72 -9.18
N SER A 8 -0.61 0.43 -9.71
CA SER A 8 0.22 -0.69 -9.28
C SER A 8 1.64 -0.22 -8.99
N PHE A 9 2.14 -0.59 -7.82
CA PHE A 9 3.53 -0.40 -7.39
C PHE A 9 4.33 -1.70 -7.46
N ARG A 10 3.84 -2.73 -8.17
CA ARG A 10 4.44 -4.07 -8.21
C ARG A 10 5.91 -4.12 -8.60
N HIS A 11 6.27 -3.27 -9.54
CA HIS A 11 7.64 -3.16 -10.06
C HIS A 11 8.35 -1.92 -9.51
N CYS A 12 7.86 -1.35 -8.40
CA CYS A 12 8.39 -0.15 -7.79
C CYS A 12 8.94 -0.46 -6.40
N SER A 13 10.21 -0.12 -6.16
CA SER A 13 10.82 -0.19 -4.84
C SER A 13 10.49 1.07 -4.04
N VAL A 14 9.24 1.22 -3.61
CA VAL A 14 8.79 2.35 -2.79
C VAL A 14 8.33 1.86 -1.43
N VAL A 15 8.72 2.58 -0.37
CA VAL A 15 8.17 2.39 0.98
C VAL A 15 7.00 3.36 1.11
N LEU A 16 5.81 2.82 1.34
CA LEU A 16 4.59 3.62 1.48
C LEU A 16 4.38 3.93 2.96
N THR A 17 4.71 5.17 3.34
CA THR A 17 4.41 5.70 4.68
C THR A 17 2.94 6.09 4.79
N LEU A 18 2.45 6.26 6.02
CA LEU A 18 1.10 6.77 6.30
C LEU A 18 0.83 8.10 5.54
N THR A 19 1.75 9.06 5.65
CA THR A 19 1.63 10.36 4.97
C THR A 19 1.61 10.22 3.45
N GLY A 20 2.46 9.35 2.90
CA GLY A 20 2.52 9.11 1.46
C GLY A 20 1.21 8.55 0.90
N LEU A 21 0.57 7.61 1.62
CA LEU A 21 -0.73 7.06 1.23
C LEU A 21 -1.86 8.09 1.35
N ILE A 22 -1.85 8.96 2.36
CA ILE A 22 -2.84 10.04 2.49
C ILE A 22 -2.73 11.00 1.31
N GLN A 23 -1.51 11.42 0.97
CA GLN A 23 -1.26 12.27 -0.20
C GLN A 23 -1.69 11.58 -1.49
N LEU A 24 -1.42 10.29 -1.62
CA LEU A 24 -1.85 9.49 -2.77
C LEU A 24 -3.38 9.47 -2.90
N ALA A 25 -4.10 9.18 -1.80
CA ALA A 25 -5.56 9.18 -1.78
C ALA A 25 -6.15 10.53 -2.22
N SER A 26 -5.53 11.64 -1.80
CA SER A 26 -5.90 12.99 -2.24
C SER A 26 -5.63 13.23 -3.73
N ALA A 27 -4.49 12.75 -4.24
CA ALA A 27 -4.11 12.89 -5.64
C ALA A 27 -4.93 11.98 -6.59
N THR A 28 -5.47 10.86 -6.09
CA THR A 28 -6.22 9.86 -6.85
C THR A 28 -7.61 9.59 -6.22
N PRO A 29 -8.52 10.59 -6.21
CA PRO A 29 -9.81 10.50 -5.51
C PRO A 29 -10.76 9.42 -6.07
N ARG A 30 -10.52 8.95 -7.30
CA ARG A 30 -11.32 7.93 -7.99
C ARG A 30 -10.62 6.58 -8.09
N LEU A 31 -9.53 6.39 -7.34
CA LEU A 31 -8.80 5.14 -7.35
C LEU A 31 -9.70 4.01 -6.87
N TYR A 32 -9.85 2.99 -7.70
CA TYR A 32 -10.70 1.83 -7.50
C TYR A 32 -9.88 0.58 -7.14
N ARG A 33 -8.70 0.46 -7.73
CA ARG A 33 -7.76 -0.65 -7.53
C ARG A 33 -6.37 -0.12 -7.20
N LEU A 34 -5.81 -0.62 -6.11
CA LEU A 34 -4.44 -0.35 -5.68
C LEU A 34 -3.72 -1.68 -5.49
N ASP A 35 -2.66 -1.89 -6.26
CA ASP A 35 -1.82 -3.07 -6.19
C ASP A 35 -0.45 -2.73 -5.61
N LEU A 36 -0.21 -3.25 -4.42
CA LEU A 36 0.99 -3.07 -3.60
C LEU A 36 1.72 -4.40 -3.38
N SER A 37 1.28 -5.47 -4.06
CA SER A 37 2.09 -6.69 -4.17
C SER A 37 3.44 -6.35 -4.78
N GLN A 38 4.46 -7.16 -4.54
CA GLN A 38 5.76 -7.02 -5.18
C GLN A 38 6.24 -8.33 -5.78
N THR A 39 6.99 -8.16 -6.86
CA THR A 39 7.76 -9.23 -7.47
C THR A 39 9.12 -9.47 -6.79
N CYS A 40 9.60 -8.53 -5.96
CA CYS A 40 10.97 -8.51 -5.45
C CYS A 40 10.99 -8.31 -3.93
N ASN A 41 10.70 -9.34 -3.11
CA ASN A 41 10.91 -9.38 -1.65
C ASN A 41 11.09 -8.04 -0.89
N LYS A 42 10.11 -7.10 -0.92
CA LYS A 42 9.53 -6.33 0.21
C LYS A 42 8.89 -4.97 -0.18
N PRO A 43 7.55 -4.88 -0.30
CA PRO A 43 6.80 -3.65 -0.09
C PRO A 43 6.46 -3.69 1.38
N PHE A 44 7.25 -2.99 2.19
CA PHE A 44 6.90 -2.87 3.59
C PHE A 44 5.80 -1.82 3.72
N PHE A 45 4.63 -2.27 4.15
CA PHE A 45 3.72 -1.41 4.88
C PHE A 45 4.31 -1.17 6.26
N GLU A 46 4.48 0.10 6.62
CA GLU A 46 4.47 0.44 8.04
C GLU A 46 3.13 -0.02 8.60
N THR A 47 3.13 -0.64 9.79
CA THR A 47 1.91 -1.16 10.41
C THR A 47 0.79 -0.12 10.44
N ASP A 48 1.15 1.15 10.64
CA ASP A 48 0.22 2.26 10.78
C ASP A 48 -0.27 2.80 9.42
N ALA A 49 0.42 2.47 8.32
CA ALA A 49 0.04 2.90 6.97
C ALA A 49 -1.30 2.27 6.52
N ILE A 50 -1.75 1.18 7.14
CA ILE A 50 -3.10 0.61 6.96
C ILE A 50 -4.19 1.64 7.29
N LEU A 51 -3.94 2.54 8.25
CA LEU A 51 -4.90 3.57 8.66
C LEU A 51 -5.15 4.59 7.55
N ALA A 52 -4.25 4.70 6.58
CA ALA A 52 -4.42 5.58 5.43
C ALA A 52 -5.53 5.11 4.47
N LEU A 53 -5.90 3.82 4.51
CA LEU A 53 -6.88 3.26 3.59
C LEU A 53 -8.25 3.94 3.70
N GLN A 54 -8.61 4.47 4.87
CA GLN A 54 -9.87 5.20 5.09
C GLN A 54 -10.02 6.46 4.20
N TYR A 55 -8.90 7.03 3.73
CA TYR A 55 -8.93 8.23 2.88
C TYR A 55 -9.25 7.92 1.41
N PHE A 56 -9.14 6.66 0.98
CA PHE A 56 -9.49 6.26 -0.38
C PHE A 56 -11.00 6.02 -0.51
N ARG A 57 -11.73 7.05 -0.95
CA ARG A 57 -13.20 7.03 -0.99
C ARG A 57 -13.81 6.00 -1.96
N GLN A 58 -13.08 5.59 -2.99
CA GLN A 58 -13.59 4.69 -4.04
C GLN A 58 -12.81 3.39 -4.18
N LEU A 59 -11.82 3.14 -3.31
CA LEU A 59 -11.00 1.94 -3.38
C LEU A 59 -11.83 0.72 -2.99
N LYS A 60 -11.86 -0.27 -3.87
CA LYS A 60 -12.59 -1.54 -3.68
C LYS A 60 -11.67 -2.74 -3.73
N ILE A 61 -10.54 -2.62 -4.43
CA ILE A 61 -9.59 -3.71 -4.61
C ILE A 61 -8.23 -3.25 -4.09
N LEU A 62 -7.76 -3.89 -3.02
CA LEU A 62 -6.41 -3.76 -2.52
C LEU A 62 -5.70 -5.11 -2.71
N ILE A 63 -4.56 -5.09 -3.37
CA ILE A 63 -3.71 -6.27 -3.54
C ILE A 63 -2.42 -6.01 -2.78
N MET A 64 -2.04 -6.97 -1.94
CA MET A 64 -0.83 -6.91 -1.12
C MET A 64 -0.22 -8.31 -1.08
N ASP A 65 1.09 -8.38 -0.90
CA ASP A 65 1.75 -9.67 -0.64
C ASP A 65 1.31 -10.24 0.71
N GLY A 66 1.33 -11.57 0.84
CA GLY A 66 1.02 -12.25 2.09
C GLY A 66 1.91 -11.73 3.23
N PHE A 67 1.28 -11.28 4.31
CA PHE A 67 1.94 -10.77 5.50
C PHE A 67 2.76 -11.88 6.18
N MET A 68 4.08 -11.88 5.98
CA MET A 68 5.00 -12.73 6.73
C MET A 68 5.37 -12.04 8.04
N ILE A 69 4.67 -12.40 9.13
CA ILE A 69 5.15 -12.10 10.48
C ILE A 69 6.40 -12.95 10.70
N GLN A 70 7.57 -12.42 10.40
CA GLN A 70 8.80 -12.96 10.95
C GLN A 70 8.83 -12.58 12.42
N LYS A 71 8.26 -13.46 13.26
CA LYS A 71 8.46 -13.41 14.70
C LYS A 71 9.94 -13.69 14.90
N THR A 72 10.75 -12.66 15.13
CA THR A 72 12.14 -12.84 15.55
C THR A 72 12.08 -13.52 16.91
N ILE A 73 12.19 -14.86 16.93
CA ILE A 73 12.46 -15.59 18.15
C ILE A 73 13.91 -15.23 18.49
N GLY A 74 14.09 -14.17 19.28
CA GLY A 74 15.37 -13.88 19.90
C GLY A 74 15.79 -15.11 20.71
N LYS A 75 16.86 -15.77 20.29
CA LYS A 75 17.67 -16.59 21.18
C LYS A 75 18.67 -15.63 21.84
N GLY A 76 18.62 -15.50 23.16
CA GLY A 76 19.57 -14.73 23.96
C GLY A 76 18.96 -14.32 25.28
#